data_AF-A0A916H2X5-F1
#
_entry.id   AF-A0A916H2X5-F1
#
_cell.length_a   1.000
_cell.length_b   1.000
_cell.length_c   1.000
_cell.angle_alpha   90.00
_cell.angle_beta   90.00
_cell.angle_gamma   90.00
#
_symmetry.space_group_name_H-M   'P 1'
#
loop_
_entity.id
_entity.type
_entity.pdbx_description
1 polymer ?
#
loop_
_entity_poly.entity_id
_entity_poly.type
_entity_poly.pdbx_seq_one_letter_code
_entity_poly.pdbx_strand_id
1 'polypeptide(L)' 'DLGIEVLAEGIEREEEAHACRALGCELGQGYFYGRPVPAGG' A
#
# COMPACT_ATOMS: atom_id res chain seq x y z
N ASP A 1 -1.96 19.23 -11.81
CA ASP A 1 -1.87 18.15 -10.83
C ASP A 1 -3.11 18.22 -9.92
N LEU A 2 -3.68 17.08 -9.53
CA LEU A 2 -4.97 17.02 -8.83
C LEU A 2 -4.83 17.19 -7.31
N GLY A 3 -3.62 17.12 -6.76
CA GLY A 3 -3.36 17.30 -5.33
C GLY A 3 -3.96 16.19 -4.46
N ILE A 4 -4.11 14.98 -5.02
CA ILE A 4 -4.66 13.81 -4.33
C ILE A 4 -3.56 12.76 -4.16
N GLU A 5 -3.57 12.09 -3.01
CA GLU A 5 -2.66 10.98 -2.73
C GLU A 5 -3.18 9.67 -3.32
N VAL A 6 -2.27 8.81 -3.76
CA VAL A 6 -2.58 7.48 -4.32
C VAL A 6 -2.18 6.40 -3.31
N LEU A 7 -3.11 5.49 -3.01
CA LEU A 7 -2.90 4.30 -2.19
C LEU A 7 -2.87 3.05 -3.08
N ALA A 8 -1.77 2.31 -3.05
CA ALA A 8 -1.69 0.99 -3.68
C ALA A 8 -2.22 -0.11 -2.74
N GLU A 9 -3.29 -0.79 -3.11
CA GLU A 9 -3.89 -1.87 -2.30
C GLU A 9 -3.56 -3.27 -2.84
N GLY A 10 -3.59 -4.27 -1.96
CA GLY A 10 -3.40 -5.69 -2.32
C GLY A 10 -1.94 -6.14 -2.39
N ILE A 11 -1.01 -5.46 -1.71
CA ILE A 11 0.41 -5.82 -1.69
C ILE A 11 0.64 -7.03 -0.77
N GLU A 12 1.03 -8.17 -1.34
CA GLU A 12 1.27 -9.43 -0.63
C GLU A 12 2.75 -9.79 -0.55
N ARG A 13 3.59 -9.21 -1.41
CA ARG A 13 5.03 -9.51 -1.51
C ARG A 13 5.89 -8.24 -1.54
N GLU A 14 7.17 -8.41 -1.22
CA GLU A 14 8.14 -7.32 -1.23
C GLU A 14 8.35 -6.74 -2.65
N GLU A 15 8.36 -7.59 -3.68
CA GLU A 15 8.59 -7.15 -5.06
C GLU A 15 7.45 -6.26 -5.58
N GLU A 16 6.21 -6.51 -5.13
CA GLU A 16 5.04 -5.71 -5.44
C GLU A 16 5.13 -4.33 -4.77
N ALA A 17 5.59 -4.27 -3.51
CA ALA A 17 5.85 -3.01 -2.81
C ALA A 17 6.90 -2.15 -3.54
N HIS A 18 8.01 -2.76 -3.97
CA HIS A 18 9.05 -2.08 -4.74
C HIS A 18 8.52 -1.57 -6.09
N ALA A 19 7.70 -2.38 -6.78
CA ALA A 19 7.07 -1.96 -8.04
C ALA A 19 6.12 -0.77 -7.86
N CYS A 20 5.24 -0.80 -6.85
CA CYS A 20 4.35 0.32 -6.52
C CYS A 20 5.14 1.60 -6.20
N ARG A 21 6.22 1.48 -5.42
CA ARG A 21 7.07 2.63 -5.09
C ARG A 21 7.78 3.19 -6.32
N ALA A 22 8.24 2.34 -7.23
CA ALA A 22 8.87 2.77 -8.49
C ALA A 22 7.87 3.49 -9.43
N LEU A 23 6.58 3.18 -9.33
CA LEU A 23 5.50 3.86 -10.06
C LEU A 23 5.04 5.17 -9.41
N GLY A 24 5.60 5.53 -8.25
CA GLY A 24 5.28 6.76 -7.53
C GLY A 24 4.14 6.63 -6.52
N CYS A 25 3.67 5.41 -6.21
CA CYS A 25 2.76 5.21 -5.10
C CYS A 25 3.52 5.32 -3.77
N GLU A 26 3.26 6.39 -3.02
CA GLU A 26 3.91 6.64 -1.73
C GLU A 26 3.25 5.86 -0.59
N LEU A 27 1.95 5.56 -0.72
CA LEU A 27 1.15 4.80 0.24
C LEU A 27 0.86 3.39 -0.27
N GLY A 28 0.86 2.42 0.65
CA GLY A 28 0.57 1.02 0.32
C GLY A 28 -0.15 0.27 1.44
N GLN A 29 -1.05 -0.64 1.07
CA GLN A 29 -1.75 -1.55 1.97
C GLN A 29 -1.73 -2.96 1.41
N GLY A 30 -1.53 -3.95 2.29
CA GLY A 30 -1.70 -5.35 1.96
C GLY A 30 -1.05 -6.25 3.00
N TYR A 31 -1.20 -7.57 2.84
CA TYR A 31 -0.73 -8.56 3.82
C TYR A 31 0.77 -8.54 4.04
N PHE A 32 1.55 -8.05 3.07
CA PHE A 32 2.98 -7.80 3.24
C PHE A 32 3.26 -6.83 4.40
N TYR A 33 2.46 -5.78 4.53
CA TYR A 33 2.60 -4.77 5.59
C TYR A 33 1.87 -5.16 6.87
N GLY A 34 0.72 -5.79 6.74
CA GLY A 34 -0.07 -6.21 7.89
C GLY A 34 -1.45 -6.74 7.47
N ARG A 35 -1.99 -7.65 8.27
CA ARG A 35 -3.38 -8.09 8.12
C ARG A 35 -4.32 -7.05 8.75
N PRO A 36 -5.56 -6.92 8.26
CA PRO A 36 -6.58 -6.10 8.92
C PRO A 36 -6.72 -6.50 10.39
N VAL A 37 -6.84 -5.50 11.25
CA VAL A 37 -7.12 -5.66 12.68
C VAL A 37 -8.53 -5.16 12.99
N PRO A 38 -9.19 -5.65 14.06
CA PRO A 38 -10.46 -5.09 14.51
C PRO A 38 -10.33 -3.57 14.75
N ALA A 39 -11.36 -2.81 14.39
CA ALA A 39 -11.34 -1.35 14.49
C ALA A 39 -11.30 -0.82 15.94
N GLY A 40 -11.66 -1.65 16.92
CA GLY A 40 -11.61 -1.32 18.35
C GLY A 40 -10.79 -2.35 19.11
N GLY A 41 -9.53 -2.02 19.39
CA GLY A 41 -8.77 -2.66 20.46
C GLY A 41 -9.26 -2.20 21.83
#